data_AF-A0A1Y1QH32-F1
#
_entry.id   AF-A0A1Y1QH32-F1
#
_cell.length_a   1.000
_cell.length_b   1.000
_cell.length_c   1.000
_cell.angle_alpha   90.00
_cell.angle_beta   90.00
_cell.angle_gamma   90.00
#
_symmetry.space_group_name_H-M   'P 1'
#
loop_
_entity.id
_entity.type
_entity.pdbx_description
1 polymer ?
#
loop_
_entity_poly.entity_id
_entity_poly.type
_entity_poly.pdbx_seq_one_letter_code
_entity_poly.pdbx_strand_id
1 'polypeptide(L)'
;MQHEIHHALSELITHGTHGMIDLHSLPFSPQEYAALDEFLGEGEIDLTLNVLGKTRLRESGYAGVWRIEHFDDNDKRIGYFIEIGHVPEILRSQCDDINEGLAAMTTILAMEEDNNEDANT
;
A
#
# COMPACT_ATOMS: atom_id res chain seq x y z
N MET A 1 -4.97 0.90 20.88
CA MET A 1 -5.35 0.37 19.55
C MET A 1 -6.67 0.85 19.04
N GLN A 2 -7.82 0.30 19.45
CA GLN A 2 -9.11 0.69 18.83
C GLN A 2 -9.36 2.22 18.86
N HIS A 3 -9.13 2.87 20.02
CA HIS A 3 -9.24 4.32 20.15
C HIS A 3 -8.21 5.10 19.31
N GLU A 4 -7.03 4.53 19.09
CA GLU A 4 -5.95 5.16 18.32
C GLU A 4 -6.23 5.10 16.82
N ILE A 5 -6.70 3.94 16.33
CA ILE A 5 -7.19 3.76 14.96
C ILE A 5 -8.38 4.68 14.69
N HIS A 6 -9.34 4.74 15.62
CA HIS A 6 -10.48 5.66 15.53
C HIS A 6 -10.03 7.12 15.46
N HIS A 7 -9.11 7.53 16.35
CA HIS A 7 -8.59 8.90 16.35
C HIS A 7 -7.88 9.23 15.03
N ALA A 8 -6.98 8.36 14.56
CA ALA A 8 -6.28 8.56 13.31
C ALA A 8 -7.23 8.62 12.10
N LEU A 9 -8.30 7.80 12.09
CA LEU A 9 -9.32 7.86 11.04
C LEU A 9 -10.11 9.17 11.08
N SER A 10 -10.41 9.69 12.28
CA SER A 10 -11.02 11.01 12.45
C SER A 10 -10.12 12.13 11.93
N GLU A 11 -8.81 12.04 12.18
CA GLU A 11 -7.81 13.00 11.67
C GLU A 11 -7.68 12.94 10.15
N LEU A 12 -7.76 11.75 9.54
CA LEU A 12 -7.78 11.60 8.09
C LEU A 12 -8.98 12.35 7.48
N ILE A 13 -10.18 12.19 8.04
CA ILE A 13 -11.38 12.86 7.51
C ILE A 13 -11.36 14.36 7.75
N THR A 14 -10.85 14.80 8.91
CA THR A 14 -10.91 16.22 9.30
C THR A 14 -9.80 17.04 8.64
N HIS A 15 -8.61 16.46 8.50
CA HIS A 15 -7.40 17.18 8.11
C HIS A 15 -6.67 16.57 6.90
N GLY A 16 -7.12 15.43 6.37
CA GLY A 16 -6.42 14.70 5.31
C GLY A 16 -5.10 14.09 5.79
N THR A 17 -4.91 13.93 7.11
CA THR A 17 -3.65 13.45 7.68
C THR A 17 -3.60 11.93 7.62
N HIS A 18 -2.63 11.40 6.88
CA HIS A 18 -2.33 9.97 6.87
C HIS A 18 -1.70 9.55 8.20
N GLY A 19 -2.09 8.39 8.70
CA GLY A 19 -1.61 7.85 9.97
C GLY A 19 -0.90 6.51 9.78
N MET A 20 0.07 6.22 10.63
CA MET A 20 0.70 4.90 10.70
C MET A 20 0.94 4.51 12.16
N ILE A 21 0.63 3.26 12.47
CA ILE A 21 0.80 2.66 13.80
C ILE A 21 1.66 1.41 13.62
N ASP A 22 2.82 1.39 14.27
CA ASP A 22 3.71 0.23 14.28
C ASP A 22 3.25 -0.78 15.35
N LEU A 23 2.67 -1.88 14.89
CA LEU A 23 2.26 -2.98 15.77
C LEU A 23 3.43 -3.88 16.15
N HIS A 24 4.46 -3.97 15.31
CA HIS A 24 5.62 -4.84 15.56
C HIS A 24 6.41 -4.40 16.79
N SER A 25 6.51 -3.08 17.01
CA SER A 25 7.22 -2.51 18.15
C SER A 25 6.45 -2.61 19.48
N LEU A 26 5.21 -3.12 19.48
CA LEU A 26 4.36 -3.17 20.66
C LEU A 26 4.35 -4.57 21.31
N PRO A 27 4.29 -4.64 22.66
CA PRO A 27 4.39 -5.90 23.39
C PRO A 27 3.03 -6.62 23.42
N PHE A 28 2.49 -6.98 22.25
CA PHE A 28 1.23 -7.69 22.14
C PHE A 28 1.43 -9.19 22.33
N SER A 29 0.56 -9.78 23.16
CA SER A 29 0.37 -11.21 23.22
C SER A 29 -0.33 -11.74 21.96
N PRO A 30 -0.18 -13.03 21.63
CA PRO A 30 -0.91 -13.63 20.50
C PRO A 30 -2.44 -13.44 20.58
N GLN A 31 -3.01 -13.42 21.79
CA GLN A 31 -4.44 -13.20 22.01
C GLN A 31 -4.85 -11.76 21.67
N GLU A 32 -4.02 -10.77 21.97
CA GLU A 32 -4.28 -9.36 21.63
C GLU A 32 -4.21 -9.13 20.12
N TYR A 33 -3.27 -9.80 19.42
CA TYR A 33 -3.25 -9.79 17.96
C TYR A 33 -4.53 -10.40 17.36
N ALA A 34 -4.95 -11.56 17.85
CA ALA A 34 -6.17 -12.20 17.36
C ALA A 34 -7.42 -11.34 17.60
N ALA A 35 -7.52 -10.72 18.78
CA ALA A 35 -8.63 -9.82 19.10
C ALA A 35 -8.59 -8.54 18.23
N LEU A 36 -7.41 -8.02 17.90
CA LEU A 36 -7.26 -6.90 16.98
C LEU A 36 -7.67 -7.29 15.55
N ASP A 37 -7.23 -8.46 15.08
CA ASP A 37 -7.58 -8.97 13.75
C ASP A 37 -9.10 -9.21 13.64
N GLU A 38 -9.73 -9.77 14.66
CA GLU A 38 -11.19 -9.95 14.74
C GLU A 38 -11.92 -8.60 14.74
N PHE A 39 -11.43 -7.63 15.51
CA PHE A 39 -12.02 -6.30 15.56
C PHE A 39 -11.94 -5.58 14.21
N LEU A 40 -10.78 -5.63 13.56
CA LEU A 40 -10.52 -5.01 12.26
C LEU A 40 -11.34 -5.69 11.15
N GLY A 41 -11.52 -7.01 11.22
CA GLY A 41 -12.16 -7.77 10.16
C GLY A 41 -11.41 -7.73 8.85
N GLU A 42 -12.07 -8.17 7.79
CA GLU A 42 -11.51 -8.22 6.43
C GLU A 42 -12.29 -7.28 5.52
N GLY A 43 -11.57 -6.46 4.76
CA GLY A 43 -12.12 -5.60 3.73
C GLY A 43 -12.16 -6.30 2.38
N GLU A 44 -12.23 -5.50 1.31
CA GLU A 44 -12.37 -6.01 -0.05
C GLU A 44 -11.02 -6.29 -0.73
N ILE A 45 -9.95 -5.68 -0.22
CA ILE A 45 -8.65 -5.63 -0.89
C ILE A 45 -7.61 -6.45 -0.13
N ASP A 46 -6.97 -7.37 -0.84
CA ASP A 46 -5.80 -8.15 -0.39
C ASP A 46 -4.76 -8.17 -1.53
N LEU A 47 -3.59 -7.58 -1.26
CA LEU A 47 -2.53 -7.36 -2.24
C LEU A 47 -1.23 -7.92 -1.70
N THR A 48 -0.42 -8.48 -2.59
CA THR A 48 0.96 -8.89 -2.28
C THR A 48 1.91 -8.23 -3.26
N LEU A 49 2.89 -7.49 -2.72
CA LEU A 49 3.98 -6.88 -3.45
C LEU A 49 5.25 -7.71 -3.25
N ASN A 50 5.99 -7.94 -4.32
CA ASN A 50 7.30 -8.60 -4.30
C ASN A 50 8.38 -7.60 -4.69
N VAL A 51 8.61 -6.61 -3.83
CA VAL A 51 9.59 -5.54 -4.06
C VAL A 51 10.48 -5.48 -2.81
N LEU A 52 11.76 -5.83 -2.97
CA LEU A 52 12.74 -5.88 -1.88
C LEU A 52 12.31 -6.78 -0.70
N GLY A 53 11.57 -7.85 -1.00
CA GLY A 53 10.90 -8.72 -0.03
C GLY A 53 9.40 -8.80 -0.28
N LYS A 54 8.72 -9.72 0.41
CA LYS A 54 7.27 -9.87 0.29
C LYS A 54 6.60 -8.88 1.24
N THR A 55 5.66 -8.09 0.72
CA THR A 55 4.79 -7.23 1.52
C THR A 55 3.34 -7.57 1.23
N ARG A 56 2.55 -7.86 2.27
CA ARG A 56 1.11 -8.08 2.14
C ARG A 56 0.36 -6.86 2.68
N LEU A 57 -0.59 -6.37 1.90
CA LEU A 57 -1.46 -5.27 2.27
C LEU A 57 -2.90 -5.76 2.26
N ARG A 58 -3.62 -5.56 3.35
CA ARG A 58 -5.04 -5.93 3.47
C ARG A 58 -5.86 -4.77 3.97
N GLU A 59 -6.92 -4.43 3.29
CA GLU A 59 -7.93 -3.53 3.85
C GLU A 59 -8.66 -4.26 4.99
N SER A 60 -9.00 -3.53 6.05
CA SER A 60 -9.85 -4.04 7.11
C SER A 60 -11.33 -3.90 6.74
N GLY A 61 -12.23 -4.43 7.56
CA GLY A 61 -13.68 -4.17 7.43
C GLY A 61 -14.06 -2.69 7.61
N TYR A 62 -13.14 -1.84 8.09
CA TYR A 62 -13.28 -0.39 8.10
C TYR A 62 -12.49 0.22 6.95
N ALA A 63 -13.20 0.85 6.01
CA ALA A 63 -12.59 1.50 4.86
C ALA A 63 -11.56 2.56 5.28
N GLY A 64 -10.42 2.57 4.59
CA GLY A 64 -9.31 3.47 4.90
C GLY A 64 -8.42 3.03 6.07
N VAL A 65 -8.66 1.85 6.66
CA VAL A 65 -7.78 1.22 7.64
C VAL A 65 -7.13 -0.02 7.01
N TRP A 66 -5.80 -0.01 6.93
CA TRP A 66 -5.01 -0.99 6.20
C TRP A 66 -4.04 -1.71 7.12
N ARG A 67 -3.91 -3.02 6.94
CA ARG A 67 -2.90 -3.87 7.58
C ARG A 67 -1.76 -4.10 6.60
N ILE A 68 -0.53 -3.77 7.02
CA ILE A 68 0.67 -3.91 6.20
C ILE A 68 1.66 -4.83 6.91
N GLU A 69 1.99 -5.94 6.27
CA GLU A 69 2.91 -6.94 6.79
C GLU A 69 4.11 -7.07 5.86
N HIS A 70 5.31 -6.84 6.39
CA HIS A 70 6.56 -7.04 5.67
C HIS A 70 7.21 -8.35 6.10
N PHE A 71 7.73 -9.09 5.13
CA PHE A 71 8.39 -10.36 5.31
C PHE A 71 9.82 -10.31 4.77
N ASP A 72 10.72 -11.03 5.43
CA ASP A 72 12.05 -11.31 4.88
C ASP A 72 12.00 -12.44 3.84
N ASP A 73 13.17 -12.75 3.26
CA ASP A 73 13.32 -13.82 2.25
C ASP A 73 13.01 -15.23 2.77
N ASN A 74 12.86 -15.41 4.10
CA ASN A 74 12.51 -16.68 4.74
C ASN A 74 11.03 -16.72 5.21
N ASP A 75 10.19 -15.82 4.68
CA ASP A 75 8.77 -15.68 5.07
C ASP A 75 8.55 -15.34 6.55
N LYS A 76 9.56 -14.83 7.24
CA LYS A 76 9.39 -14.34 8.61
C LYS A 76 8.87 -12.90 8.57
N ARG A 77 7.78 -12.65 9.29
CA ARG A 77 7.25 -11.28 9.45
C ARG A 77 8.24 -10.42 10.23
N ILE A 78 8.78 -9.41 9.55
CA ILE A 78 9.75 -8.45 10.10
C ILE A 78 9.12 -7.08 10.39
N GLY A 79 7.89 -6.85 9.92
CA GLY A 79 7.14 -5.63 10.20
C GLY A 79 5.63 -5.88 10.16
N TYR A 80 4.89 -5.21 11.02
CA TYR A 80 3.43 -5.23 11.03
C TYR A 80 2.91 -3.85 11.42
N PHE A 81 2.12 -3.24 10.54
CA PHE A 81 1.67 -1.86 10.67
C PHE A 81 0.17 -1.77 10.41
N ILE A 82 -0.47 -0.80 11.06
CA ILE A 82 -1.76 -0.26 10.61
C ILE A 82 -1.50 1.08 9.92
N GLU A 83 -1.91 1.21 8.67
CA GLU A 83 -1.91 2.48 7.95
C GLU A 83 -3.33 3.01 7.81
N ILE A 84 -3.48 4.32 7.98
CA ILE A 84 -4.75 5.04 7.88
C ILE A 84 -4.66 5.99 6.70
N GLY A 85 -5.45 5.75 5.67
CA GLY A 85 -5.39 6.48 4.42
C GLY A 85 -6.32 5.91 3.36
N HIS A 86 -6.60 6.70 2.33
CA HIS A 86 -7.38 6.25 1.17
C HIS A 86 -6.72 5.07 0.43
N VAL A 87 -5.39 5.09 0.38
CA VAL A 87 -4.55 4.05 -0.19
C VAL A 87 -3.23 4.03 0.58
N PRO A 88 -2.65 2.86 0.85
CA PRO A 88 -1.31 2.73 1.41
C PRO A 88 -0.27 3.49 0.61
N GLU A 89 0.65 4.19 1.29
CA GLU A 89 1.69 5.00 0.65
C GLU A 89 2.53 4.17 -0.34
N ILE A 90 2.86 2.93 0.03
CA ILE A 90 3.67 2.02 -0.80
C ILE A 90 3.00 1.65 -2.14
N LEU A 91 1.68 1.84 -2.28
CA LEU A 91 0.98 1.62 -3.54
C LEU A 91 0.95 2.86 -4.44
N ARG A 92 1.36 4.03 -3.94
CA ARG A 92 1.44 5.23 -4.78
C ARG A 92 2.71 5.20 -5.63
N SER A 93 2.52 5.24 -6.95
CA SER A 93 3.64 5.41 -7.88
C SER A 93 4.35 6.74 -7.62
N GLN A 94 5.67 6.69 -7.60
CA GLN A 94 6.49 7.88 -7.42
C GLN A 94 6.44 8.75 -8.68
N CYS A 95 6.57 10.07 -8.52
CA CYS A 95 6.54 10.99 -9.66
C CYS A 95 7.63 10.68 -10.69
N ASP A 96 8.81 10.24 -10.24
CA ASP A 96 9.93 9.90 -11.11
C ASP A 96 9.61 8.65 -11.95
N ASP A 97 9.05 7.60 -11.36
CA ASP A 97 8.61 6.40 -12.08
C ASP A 97 7.52 6.74 -13.13
N ILE A 98 6.58 7.64 -12.78
CA ILE A 98 5.54 8.10 -13.72
C ILE A 98 6.16 8.88 -14.88
N ASN A 99 7.12 9.77 -14.60
CA ASN A 99 7.82 10.54 -15.63
C ASN A 99 8.63 9.62 -16.57
N GLU A 100 9.29 8.60 -16.03
CA GLU A 100 9.99 7.59 -16.82
C GLU A 100 9.01 6.81 -17.72
N GLY A 101 7.88 6.40 -17.16
CA GLY A 101 6.81 5.75 -17.91
C GLY A 101 6.29 6.61 -19.07
N LEU A 102 6.07 7.92 -18.83
CA LEU A 102 5.66 8.85 -19.87
C LEU A 102 6.72 8.99 -20.97
N ALA A 103 7.99 9.17 -20.60
CA ALA A 103 9.09 9.31 -21.56
C ALA A 103 9.27 8.06 -22.43
N ALA A 104 9.15 6.87 -21.82
CA ALA A 104 9.20 5.60 -22.54
C ALA A 104 8.05 5.49 -23.56
N MET A 105 6.81 5.81 -23.15
CA MET A 105 5.66 5.80 -24.05
C MET A 105 5.80 6.80 -25.20
N THR A 106 6.25 8.03 -24.92
CA THR A 106 6.48 9.05 -25.97
C THR A 106 7.48 8.58 -27.02
N THR A 107 8.55 7.89 -26.59
CA THR A 107 9.57 7.35 -27.50
C THR A 107 8.98 6.28 -28.41
N ILE A 108 8.19 5.35 -27.85
CA ILE A 108 7.54 4.28 -28.62
C ILE A 108 6.59 4.85 -29.67
N LEU A 109 5.76 5.83 -29.30
CA LEU A 109 4.79 6.43 -30.22
C LEU A 109 5.46 7.18 -31.38
N ALA A 110 6.56 7.90 -31.13
CA ALA A 110 7.31 8.58 -32.19
C ALA A 110 7.92 7.57 -33.20
N MET A 111 8.41 6.43 -32.73
CA MET A 111 8.92 5.38 -33.60
C MET A 111 7.83 4.73 -34.46
N GLU A 112 6.59 4.64 -33.96
CA GLU A 112 5.45 4.12 -34.74
C GLU A 112 5.04 5.07 -35.87
N GLU A 113 5.12 6.38 -35.63
CA GLU A 113 4.81 7.41 -36.64
C GLU A 113 5.82 7.40 -37.80
N ASP A 114 7.12 7.36 -37.49
CA ASP A 114 8.18 7.30 -38.51
C ASP A 114 8.07 6.03 -39.38
N ASN A 115 7.80 4.87 -38.75
CA ASN A 115 7.64 3.60 -39.48
C ASN A 115 6.41 3.57 -40.39
N ASN A 116 5.37 4.35 -40.07
CA ASN A 116 4.13 4.39 -40.86
C ASN A 116 4.25 5.35 -42.05
N GLU A 117 5.09 6.39 -41.96
CA GLU A 117 5.43 7.27 -43.09
C GLU A 117 6.32 6.56 -44.13
N ASP A 118 7.27 5.74 -43.66
CA ASP A 118 8.14 4.93 -44.53
C ASP A 118 7.39 3.79 -45.25
N ALA A 119 6.32 3.26 -44.66
CA ALA A 119 5.51 2.19 -45.25
C ALA A 119 4.50 2.68 -46.31
N ASN A 120 4.24 3.99 -46.37
CA ASN A 120 3.26 4.60 -47.27
C ASN A 120 3.91 5.42 -48.41
N THR A 121 5.24 5.31 -48.55
CA THR A 121 6.06 5.87 -49.64
C THR A 121 6.57 4.75 -50.55
#